data_AF-A0A1Y0HLC3-F1
#
_entry.id   AF-A0A1Y0HLC3-F1
#
_cell.length_a   1.000
_cell.length_b   1.000
_cell.length_c   1.000
_cell.angle_alpha   90.00
_cell.angle_beta   90.00
_cell.angle_gamma   90.00
#
_symmetry.space_group_name_H-M   'P 1'
#
loop_
_entity.id
_entity.type
_entity.pdbx_description
1 polymer ?
#
loop_
_entity_poly.entity_id
_entity_poly.type
_entity_poly.pdbx_seq_one_letter_code
_entity_poly.pdbx_strand_id
1 'polypeptide(L)'
;MKKIVLILLISLEIFAGSVMCDSGNVTKLLSDDMTGSRHQRFIVKLASGKTLLIAHNIDIAPKVSSLTEGSFIKFCGEYESNAKGGVVHWTHHDPHNRHVNGWIEYNGHKYE
;
A
#
# COMPACT_ATOMS: atom_id res chain seq x y z
N MET A 1 -22.77 28.92 -39.51
CA MET A 1 -22.63 28.89 -38.04
C MET A 1 -22.94 27.48 -37.54
N LYS A 2 -21.95 26.69 -37.12
CA LYS A 2 -22.15 25.45 -36.37
C LYS A 2 -21.16 25.48 -35.22
N LYS A 3 -21.68 25.69 -34.00
CA LYS A 3 -20.90 25.69 -32.76
C LYS A 3 -20.45 24.25 -32.52
N ILE A 4 -19.14 24.00 -32.61
CA ILE A 4 -18.52 22.77 -32.14
C ILE A 4 -18.42 22.89 -30.63
N VAL A 5 -19.24 22.13 -29.91
CA VAL A 5 -19.12 21.98 -28.46
C VAL A 5 -18.04 20.94 -28.22
N LEU A 6 -16.87 21.39 -27.78
CA LEU A 6 -15.81 20.51 -27.31
C LEU A 6 -16.17 20.09 -25.88
N ILE A 7 -16.89 18.97 -25.74
CA ILE A 7 -17.07 18.33 -24.43
C ILE A 7 -15.75 17.66 -24.10
N LEU A 8 -14.97 18.30 -23.22
CA LEU A 8 -13.80 17.71 -22.60
C LEU A 8 -14.32 16.62 -21.64
N LEU A 9 -14.52 15.41 -22.17
CA LEU A 9 -14.66 14.20 -21.37
C LEU A 9 -13.30 13.98 -20.69
N ILE A 10 -13.15 14.55 -19.50
CA ILE A 10 -12.09 14.13 -18.58
C ILE A 10 -12.46 12.69 -18.22
N SER A 11 -11.85 11.75 -18.93
CA SER A 11 -11.84 10.35 -18.59
C SER A 11 -11.44 10.25 -17.13
N LEU A 12 -12.38 9.80 -16.30
CA LEU A 12 -12.09 9.31 -14.97
C LEU A 12 -11.22 8.06 -15.20
N GLU A 13 -9.91 8.25 -15.37
CA GLU A 13 -9.00 7.13 -15.40
C GLU A 13 -9.10 6.45 -14.05
N ILE A 14 -9.71 5.27 -14.06
CA ILE A 14 -9.58 4.26 -13.02
C ILE A 14 -8.08 3.93 -13.00
N PHE A 15 -7.28 4.71 -12.26
CA PHE A 15 -5.93 4.28 -11.95
C PHE A 15 -6.07 3.10 -11.00
N ALA A 16 -6.14 1.89 -11.57
CA ALA A 16 -5.67 0.71 -10.86
C ALA A 16 -4.26 1.06 -10.37
N GLY A 17 -4.02 0.98 -9.06
CA GLY A 17 -2.75 1.34 -8.48
C GLY A 17 -1.63 0.55 -9.14
N SER A 18 -0.42 1.14 -9.19
CA SER A 18 0.70 0.46 -9.82
C SER A 18 1.30 -0.54 -8.84
N VAL A 19 1.68 -1.74 -9.29
CA VAL A 19 2.41 -2.69 -8.45
C VAL A 19 3.73 -2.06 -7.95
N MET A 20 3.99 -2.15 -6.65
CA MET A 20 5.22 -1.66 -6.03
C MET A 20 5.81 -2.72 -5.12
N CYS A 21 7.04 -3.12 -5.44
CA CYS A 21 7.88 -3.94 -4.60
C CYS A 21 9.14 -3.16 -4.23
N ASP A 22 9.36 -2.92 -2.94
CA ASP A 22 10.52 -2.16 -2.48
C ASP A 22 10.86 -2.55 -1.03
N SER A 23 11.81 -1.84 -0.44
CA SER A 23 12.27 -2.06 0.92
C SER A 23 12.63 -0.75 1.60
N GLY A 24 12.56 -0.75 2.92
CA GLY A 24 12.84 0.44 3.70
C GLY A 24 12.70 0.22 5.19
N ASN A 25 13.00 1.28 5.94
CA ASN A 25 12.91 1.27 7.38
C ASN A 25 11.56 1.80 7.84
N VAL A 26 10.93 1.11 8.77
CA VAL A 26 9.74 1.57 9.47
C VAL A 26 10.12 2.77 10.32
N THR A 27 9.66 3.96 9.95
CA THR A 27 9.97 5.20 10.70
C THR A 27 8.91 5.54 11.73
N LYS A 28 7.71 4.96 11.61
CA LYS A 28 6.63 5.19 12.57
C LYS A 28 5.63 4.04 12.57
N LEU A 29 5.28 3.56 13.75
CA LEU A 29 4.12 2.70 13.94
C LEU A 29 2.88 3.57 14.21
N LEU A 30 1.77 3.26 13.55
CA LEU A 30 0.49 3.93 13.76
C LEU A 30 -0.47 2.97 14.47
N SER A 31 -1.50 3.51 15.11
CA SER A 31 -2.61 2.67 15.59
C SER A 31 -3.21 1.89 14.42
N ASP A 32 -3.58 0.65 14.65
CA ASP A 32 -4.34 -0.12 13.67
C ASP A 32 -5.61 0.65 13.28
N ASP A 33 -5.97 0.57 12.01
CA ASP A 33 -7.31 0.97 11.59
C ASP A 33 -8.26 -0.19 11.86
N MET A 34 -9.31 0.10 12.62
CA MET A 34 -10.31 -0.87 13.05
C MET A 34 -11.66 -0.66 12.36
N THR A 35 -11.74 0.28 11.41
CA THR A 35 -12.99 0.61 10.70
C THR A 35 -13.06 -0.12 9.38
N GLY A 36 -14.14 -0.86 9.12
CA GLY A 36 -14.24 -1.70 7.93
C GLY A 36 -13.27 -2.88 8.01
N SER A 37 -12.55 -3.17 6.92
CA SER A 37 -11.45 -4.14 6.97
C SER A 37 -10.33 -3.61 7.86
N ARG A 38 -9.83 -4.42 8.78
CA ARG A 38 -8.82 -4.02 9.76
C ARG A 38 -7.45 -3.96 9.10
N HIS A 39 -6.69 -2.91 9.40
CA HIS A 39 -5.35 -2.72 8.85
C HIS A 39 -4.32 -2.40 9.93
N GLN A 40 -3.19 -3.12 9.91
CA GLN A 40 -1.98 -2.65 10.54
C GLN A 40 -1.38 -1.53 9.68
N ARG A 41 -1.02 -0.41 10.32
CA ARG A 41 -0.54 0.78 9.62
C ARG A 41 0.81 1.23 10.15
N PHE A 42 1.71 1.55 9.23
CA PHE A 42 3.02 2.09 9.59
C PHE A 42 3.64 2.85 8.41
N ILE A 43 4.55 3.77 8.72
CA ILE A 43 5.26 4.57 7.72
C ILE A 43 6.61 3.93 7.44
N VAL A 44 6.93 3.76 6.16
CA VAL A 44 8.22 3.27 5.68
C VAL A 44 8.95 4.38 4.95
N LYS A 45 10.24 4.57 5.24
CA LYS A 45 11.14 5.40 4.46
C LYS A 45 12.02 4.51 3.58
N LEU A 46 11.89 4.71 2.27
CA LEU A 46 12.66 4.01 1.25
C LEU A 46 14.08 4.58 1.14
N ALA A 47 14.97 3.84 0.48
CA ALA A 47 16.33 4.30 0.19
C ALA A 47 16.35 5.61 -0.63
N SER A 48 15.33 5.84 -1.48
CA SER A 48 15.14 7.08 -2.23
C SER A 48 14.80 8.31 -1.36
N GLY A 49 14.52 8.10 -0.07
CA GLY A 49 14.05 9.14 0.84
C GLY A 49 12.55 9.35 0.82
N LYS A 50 11.82 8.77 -0.15
CA LYS A 50 10.35 8.77 -0.20
C LYS A 50 9.79 8.06 1.03
N THR A 51 8.69 8.60 1.56
CA THR A 51 7.93 7.95 2.63
C THR A 51 6.60 7.44 2.10
N LEU A 52 6.19 6.27 2.58
CA LEU A 52 4.96 5.59 2.20
C LEU A 52 4.21 5.16 3.45
N LEU A 53 2.88 5.20 3.39
CA LEU A 53 2.04 4.47 4.33
C LEU A 53 1.89 3.03 3.84
N ILE A 54 2.18 2.05 4.68
CA ILE A 54 1.76 0.66 4.45
C ILE A 54 0.44 0.45 5.20
N ALA A 55 -0.58 -0.05 4.48
CA ALA A 55 -1.86 -0.45 5.03
C ALA A 55 -2.04 -1.97 4.80
N HIS A 56 -1.60 -2.77 5.78
CA HIS A 56 -1.61 -4.22 5.70
C HIS A 56 -2.91 -4.77 6.30
N ASN A 57 -3.72 -5.42 5.46
CA ASN A 57 -5.02 -5.95 5.89
C ASN A 57 -4.82 -7.18 6.80
N ILE A 58 -5.16 -7.03 8.07
CA ILE A 58 -4.99 -8.05 9.11
C ILE A 58 -6.23 -8.94 9.33
N ASP A 59 -7.26 -8.80 8.48
CA ASP A 59 -8.35 -9.76 8.43
C ASP A 59 -8.00 -11.01 7.65
N ILE A 60 -7.11 -10.88 6.66
CA ILE A 60 -6.80 -11.94 5.69
C ILE A 60 -5.32 -12.32 5.65
N ALA A 61 -4.45 -11.53 6.28
CA ALA A 61 -3.05 -11.87 6.51
C ALA A 61 -2.66 -11.69 7.99
N PRO A 62 -1.67 -12.42 8.52
CA PRO A 62 -1.24 -12.25 9.90
C PRO A 62 -0.62 -10.87 10.14
N LYS A 63 -1.01 -10.21 11.25
CA LYS A 63 -0.33 -8.98 11.71
C LYS A 63 1.17 -9.24 11.95
N VAL A 64 2.01 -8.29 11.55
CA VAL A 64 3.44 -8.28 11.91
C VAL A 64 3.59 -7.79 13.36
N SER A 65 3.28 -8.66 14.32
CA SER A 65 3.14 -8.30 15.73
C SER A 65 4.44 -7.86 16.40
N SER A 66 5.59 -8.38 15.95
CA SER A 66 6.91 -8.05 16.46
C SER A 66 7.56 -6.84 15.77
N LEU A 67 6.84 -6.15 14.89
CA LEU A 67 7.38 -4.99 14.16
C LEU A 67 7.65 -3.83 15.12
N THR A 68 8.83 -3.21 14.99
CA THR A 68 9.23 -2.04 15.79
C THR A 68 9.68 -0.89 14.89
N GLU A 69 9.62 0.35 15.39
CA GLU A 69 10.25 1.48 14.70
C GLU A 69 11.76 1.23 14.55
N GLY A 70 12.31 1.58 13.39
CA GLY A 70 13.68 1.25 12.98
C GLY A 70 13.82 -0.11 12.28
N SER A 71 12.78 -0.97 12.30
CA SER A 71 12.81 -2.26 11.59
C SER A 71 12.95 -2.06 10.08
N PHE A 72 13.84 -2.83 9.46
CA PHE A 72 13.91 -2.96 8.00
C PHE A 72 12.91 -4.01 7.51
N ILE A 73 12.13 -3.67 6.49
CA ILE A 73 11.22 -4.60 5.83
C ILE A 73 11.40 -4.57 4.32
N LYS A 74 10.98 -5.65 3.67
CA LYS A 74 10.64 -5.65 2.24
C LYS A 74 9.15 -5.81 2.10
N PHE A 75 8.57 -5.29 1.03
CA PHE A 75 7.15 -5.43 0.76
C PHE A 75 6.89 -5.48 -0.74
N CYS A 76 5.76 -6.07 -1.10
CA CYS A 76 5.11 -5.95 -2.40
C CYS A 76 3.64 -5.68 -2.20
N GLY A 77 3.04 -4.83 -3.04
CA GLY A 77 1.62 -4.56 -3.03
C GLY A 77 1.23 -3.61 -4.15
N GLU A 78 0.05 -3.03 -4.04
CA GLU A 78 -0.46 -2.02 -4.97
C GLU A 78 -0.20 -0.62 -4.40
N TYR A 79 0.33 0.29 -5.22
CA TYR A 79 0.66 1.66 -4.83
C TYR A 79 -0.37 2.64 -5.38
N GLU A 80 -0.93 3.44 -4.48
CA GLU A 80 -1.78 4.58 -4.80
C GLU A 80 -1.09 5.89 -4.41
N SER A 81 -0.95 6.79 -5.37
CA SER A 81 -0.33 8.10 -5.14
C SER A 81 -1.28 9.06 -4.43
N ASN A 82 -0.75 9.86 -3.50
CA ASN A 82 -1.49 10.96 -2.88
C ASN A 82 -0.54 12.09 -2.47
N ALA A 83 -1.10 13.22 -2.04
CA ALA A 83 -0.34 14.41 -1.61
C ALA A 83 0.59 14.18 -0.39
N LYS A 84 0.50 13.02 0.27
CA LYS A 84 1.31 12.63 1.44
C LYS A 84 2.38 11.58 1.10
N GLY A 85 2.63 11.31 -0.17
CA GLY A 85 3.66 10.36 -0.64
C GLY A 85 3.10 9.03 -1.16
N GLY A 86 1.86 8.72 -0.83
CA GLY A 86 1.14 7.52 -1.30
C GLY A 86 1.00 6.41 -0.25
N VAL A 87 0.16 5.44 -0.59
CA VAL A 87 -0.15 4.26 0.24
C VAL A 87 0.22 3.02 -0.55
N VAL A 88 0.74 2.01 0.15
CA VAL A 88 0.79 0.64 -0.37
C VAL A 88 -0.16 -0.22 0.44
N HIS A 89 -1.13 -0.80 -0.26
CA HIS A 89 -2.09 -1.78 0.23
C HIS A 89 -1.96 -3.07 -0.56
N TRP A 90 -2.90 -4.01 -0.42
CA TRP A 90 -2.81 -5.34 -1.05
C TRP A 90 -1.47 -6.04 -0.75
N THR A 91 -0.92 -5.83 0.45
CA THR A 91 0.32 -6.47 0.91
C THR A 91 0.06 -7.88 1.45
N HIS A 92 -0.80 -8.62 0.75
CA HIS A 92 -1.25 -9.96 1.08
C HIS A 92 -1.66 -10.72 -0.19
N HIS A 93 -1.85 -12.03 -0.09
CA HIS A 93 -2.44 -12.81 -1.16
C HIS A 93 -3.91 -12.40 -1.35
N ASP A 94 -4.36 -12.18 -2.59
CA ASP A 94 -5.78 -11.98 -2.87
C ASP A 94 -6.49 -13.34 -3.01
N PRO A 95 -7.37 -13.73 -2.06
CA PRO A 95 -8.03 -15.03 -2.10
C PRO A 95 -8.91 -15.24 -3.34
N HIS A 96 -9.28 -14.15 -4.03
CA HIS A 96 -10.16 -14.18 -5.19
C HIS A 96 -9.43 -13.93 -6.52
N ASN A 97 -8.10 -13.74 -6.50
CA ASN A 97 -7.27 -13.47 -7.69
C ASN A 97 -7.80 -12.34 -8.60
N ARG A 98 -8.34 -11.28 -8.00
CA ARG A 98 -8.81 -10.07 -8.68
C ARG A 98 -7.76 -8.96 -8.73
N HIS A 99 -6.84 -8.97 -7.77
CA HIS A 99 -5.72 -8.04 -7.65
C HIS A 99 -4.37 -8.77 -7.65
N VAL A 100 -3.29 -8.01 -7.85
CA VAL A 100 -1.94 -8.54 -7.69
C VAL A 100 -1.74 -9.03 -6.25
N ASN A 101 -1.10 -10.19 -6.09
CA ASN A 101 -0.69 -10.65 -4.76
C ASN A 101 0.44 -9.77 -4.23
N GLY A 102 0.38 -9.46 -2.94
CA GLY A 102 1.45 -8.78 -2.23
C GLY A 102 1.83 -9.50 -0.95
N TRP A 103 2.73 -8.90 -0.20
CA TRP A 103 3.29 -9.45 1.02
C TRP A 103 4.14 -8.43 1.78
N ILE A 104 4.42 -8.72 3.06
CA ILE A 104 5.48 -8.09 3.84
C ILE A 104 6.49 -9.15 4.23
N GLU A 105 7.79 -8.85 4.14
CA GLU A 105 8.87 -9.69 4.66
C GLU A 105 9.60 -8.93 5.78
N TYR A 106 9.65 -9.56 6.95
CA TYR A 106 10.34 -9.04 8.12
C TYR A 106 11.08 -10.17 8.85
N ASN A 107 12.37 -9.98 9.14
CA ASN A 107 13.24 -10.96 9.80
C ASN A 107 13.17 -12.38 9.16
N GLY A 108 13.09 -12.44 7.83
CA GLY A 108 13.01 -13.72 7.09
C GLY A 108 11.63 -14.38 7.10
N HIS A 109 10.63 -13.78 7.73
CA HIS A 109 9.25 -14.24 7.71
C HIS A 109 8.42 -13.42 6.72
N LYS A 110 7.67 -14.11 5.87
CA LYS A 110 6.74 -13.52 4.92
C LYS A 110 5.32 -13.56 5.49
N TYR A 111 4.61 -12.45 5.37
CA TYR A 111 3.23 -12.23 5.80
C TYR A 111 2.40 -11.94 4.55
N GLU A 112 1.42 -12.80 4.26
CA GLU A 112 0.50 -12.68 3.12
C GLU A 112 -0.85 -13.33 3.40
#